data_AF-A0A2T4VN28-F1
#
_entry.id   AF-A0A2T4VN28-F1
#
_cell.length_a   1.000
_cell.length_b   1.000
_cell.length_c   1.000
_cell.angle_alpha   90.00
_cell.angle_beta   90.00
_cell.angle_gamma   90.00
#
_symmetry.space_group_name_H-M   'P 1'
#
loop_
_entity.id
_entity.type
_entity.pdbx_description
1 polymer ?
#
loop_
_entity_poly.entity_id
_entity_poly.type
_entity_poly.pdbx_seq_one_letter_code
_entity_poly.pdbx_strand_id
1 'polypeptide(L)'
;MAPTSAPLLASSLILLSLSSGCTTPGGVSLRPDGSPGPQECPEKALEAMRILGMHVGDGSSVELDVNQTETSPITLYDGPVESMLNSSLGRLSGVTRLYGRVWTGGPQVVIRYYEAHPPDEEPIPICAVARLAGGQMKKLPGSKPGMAILEFSSAGVFIVNSFR
;
A
#
# COMPACT_ATOMS: atom_id res chain seq x y z
N MET A 1 16.79 46.76 60.22
CA MET A 1 16.49 45.40 59.75
C MET A 1 15.60 45.52 58.53
N ALA A 2 16.14 45.26 57.33
CA ALA A 2 15.33 44.94 56.14
C ALA A 2 14.87 43.46 56.27
N PRO A 3 13.85 42.95 55.54
CA PRO A 3 13.90 42.84 54.08
C PRO A 3 12.51 42.95 53.37
N THR A 4 12.44 43.37 52.09
CA THR A 4 12.38 42.60 50.81
C THR A 4 10.99 42.61 50.15
N SER A 5 10.96 43.22 48.97
CA SER A 5 10.00 42.97 47.88
C SER A 5 10.44 41.74 47.08
N ALA A 6 9.48 40.94 46.58
CA ALA A 6 9.68 40.08 45.42
C ALA A 6 8.33 39.72 44.75
N PRO A 7 8.14 39.97 43.43
CA PRO A 7 7.04 39.42 42.67
C PRO A 7 7.42 38.05 42.10
N LEU A 8 6.51 37.07 42.19
CA LEU A 8 6.69 35.74 41.59
C LEU A 8 6.39 35.79 40.09
N LEU A 9 7.44 35.61 39.29
CA LEU A 9 7.43 35.49 37.84
C LEU A 9 6.81 34.15 37.40
N ALA A 10 5.84 34.23 36.50
CA ALA A 10 5.27 33.11 35.77
C ALA A 10 6.32 32.46 34.84
N SER A 11 6.52 31.14 34.96
CA SER A 11 7.36 30.37 34.03
C SER A 11 6.51 29.28 33.38
N SER A 12 6.15 29.48 32.11
CA SER A 12 5.47 28.49 31.28
C SER A 12 6.54 27.70 30.51
N LEU A 13 6.75 26.43 30.88
CA LEU A 13 7.61 25.50 30.14
C LEU A 13 6.86 24.98 28.91
N ILE A 14 7.23 25.46 27.73
CA ILE A 14 6.76 24.91 26.44
C ILE A 14 7.65 23.71 26.10
N LEU A 15 7.16 22.48 26.31
CA LEU A 15 7.78 21.26 25.81
C LEU A 15 7.48 21.13 24.31
N LEU A 16 8.49 21.37 23.46
CA LEU A 16 8.45 20.99 22.04
C LEU A 16 8.88 19.53 21.90
N SER A 17 7.92 18.62 21.84
CA SER A 17 8.13 17.23 21.44
C SER A 17 8.35 17.15 19.93
N LEU A 18 9.60 17.05 19.49
CA LEU A 18 9.94 16.65 18.12
C LEU A 18 9.59 15.17 17.95
N SER A 19 8.40 14.88 17.43
CA SER A 19 8.03 13.54 16.98
C SER A 19 8.76 13.22 15.68
N SER A 20 9.92 12.57 15.80
CA SER A 20 10.61 11.91 14.68
C SER A 20 9.68 10.84 14.10
N GLY A 21 9.07 11.12 12.95
CA GLY A 21 8.23 10.14 12.26
C GLY A 21 9.05 8.92 11.88
N CYS A 22 8.66 7.74 12.37
CA CYS A 22 9.25 6.48 11.94
C CYS A 22 8.99 6.28 10.45
N THR A 23 10.00 6.47 9.61
CA THR A 23 9.97 6.02 8.22
C THR A 23 10.11 4.50 8.22
N THR A 24 9.04 3.79 7.87
CA THR A 24 9.14 2.34 7.65
C THR A 24 9.96 2.06 6.39
N PRO A 25 10.58 0.87 6.27
CA PRO A 25 11.26 0.46 5.05
C PRO A 25 10.38 0.67 3.81
N GLY A 26 10.81 1.51 2.88
CA GLY A 26 10.04 1.93 1.70
C GLY A 26 9.56 3.39 1.70
N GLY A 27 9.79 4.17 2.77
CA GLY A 27 9.57 5.62 2.78
C GLY A 27 8.10 6.08 2.74
N VAL A 28 7.15 5.15 2.83
CA VAL A 28 5.72 5.46 2.89
C VAL A 28 5.33 5.85 4.32
N SER A 29 4.78 7.05 4.50
CA SER A 29 4.21 7.46 5.78
C SER A 29 2.96 6.64 6.09
N LEU A 30 2.79 6.17 7.33
CA LEU A 30 1.60 5.43 7.75
C LEU A 30 0.61 6.36 8.44
N ARG A 31 -0.68 6.13 8.21
CA ARG A 31 -1.77 6.75 8.97
C ARG A 31 -1.84 6.14 10.38
N PRO A 32 -2.57 6.78 11.32
CA PRO A 32 -2.72 6.24 12.69
C PRO A 32 -3.33 4.84 12.76
N ASP A 33 -4.11 4.44 11.75
CA ASP A 33 -4.69 3.09 11.65
C ASP A 33 -3.73 2.06 11.04
N GLY A 34 -2.50 2.45 10.70
CA GLY A 34 -1.50 1.57 10.07
C GLY A 34 -1.69 1.35 8.56
N SER A 35 -2.69 1.98 7.93
CA SER A 35 -2.79 2.02 6.47
C SER A 35 -1.75 2.98 5.87
N PRO A 36 -1.31 2.78 4.63
CA PRO A 36 -0.33 3.67 4.01
C PRO A 36 -0.98 5.01 3.64
N GLY A 37 -0.25 6.10 3.91
CA GLY A 37 -0.62 7.46 3.54
C GLY A 37 -0.43 7.76 2.05
N PRO A 38 -0.80 8.97 1.60
CA PRO A 38 -0.69 9.35 0.19
C PRO A 38 0.75 9.32 -0.33
N GLN A 39 0.91 9.03 -1.62
CA GLN A 39 2.21 9.04 -2.29
C GLN A 39 2.01 9.31 -3.79
N GLU A 40 2.76 10.24 -4.35
CA GLU A 40 2.74 10.49 -5.80
C GLU A 40 3.36 9.33 -6.58
N CYS A 41 2.81 9.05 -7.76
CA CYS A 41 3.42 8.08 -8.66
C CYS A 41 4.68 8.67 -9.28
N PRO A 42 5.82 7.97 -9.30
CA PRO A 42 7.03 8.48 -9.93
C PRO A 42 6.84 8.78 -11.42
N GLU A 43 7.45 9.85 -11.94
CA GLU A 43 7.38 10.23 -13.36
C GLU A 43 7.73 9.09 -14.31
N LYS A 44 8.75 8.28 -13.96
CA LYS A 44 9.14 7.10 -14.76
C LYS A 44 8.00 6.08 -14.87
N ALA A 45 7.22 5.88 -13.81
CA ALA A 45 6.07 4.99 -13.82
C ALA A 45 4.92 5.58 -14.65
N LEU A 46 4.63 6.87 -14.49
CA LEU A 46 3.61 7.56 -15.30
C LEU A 46 3.91 7.44 -16.80
N GLU A 47 5.16 7.67 -17.19
CA GLU A 47 5.60 7.57 -18.58
C GLU A 47 5.52 6.13 -19.12
N ALA A 48 5.98 5.14 -18.34
CA ALA A 48 5.87 3.73 -18.71
C ALA A 48 4.41 3.29 -18.89
N MET A 49 3.54 3.66 -17.95
CA MET A 49 2.11 3.36 -18.03
C MET A 49 1.47 3.99 -19.29
N ARG A 50 1.83 5.23 -19.63
CA ARG A 50 1.37 5.90 -20.86
C ARG A 50 1.80 5.14 -22.12
N ILE A 51 3.07 4.72 -22.21
CA ILE A 51 3.60 3.96 -23.37
C ILE A 51 2.88 2.62 -23.55
N LEU A 52 2.51 1.97 -22.44
CA LEU A 52 1.81 0.69 -22.41
C LEU A 52 0.28 0.82 -22.54
N GLY A 53 -0.25 2.05 -22.67
CA GLY A 53 -1.68 2.30 -22.79
C GLY A 53 -2.48 2.00 -21.53
N MET A 54 -1.84 2.13 -20.35
CA MET A 54 -2.46 1.97 -19.03
C MET A 54 -2.84 3.35 -18.48
N HIS A 55 -4.14 3.68 -18.52
CA HIS A 55 -4.69 4.94 -18.04
C HIS A 55 -5.23 4.82 -16.62
N VAL A 56 -5.34 5.93 -15.90
CA VAL A 56 -5.93 5.95 -14.55
C VAL A 56 -7.35 5.39 -14.59
N GLY A 57 -7.62 4.40 -13.74
CA GLY A 57 -8.90 3.70 -13.68
C GLY A 57 -8.98 2.46 -14.57
N ASP A 58 -8.04 2.27 -15.50
CA ASP A 58 -7.91 0.98 -16.19
C ASP A 58 -7.62 -0.11 -15.16
N GLY A 59 -8.24 -1.27 -15.35
CA GLY A 59 -8.12 -2.35 -14.40
C GLY A 59 -8.24 -3.73 -15.03
N SER A 60 -7.82 -4.72 -14.24
CA SER A 60 -7.80 -6.14 -14.60
C SER A 60 -8.08 -6.98 -13.35
N SER A 61 -8.09 -8.30 -13.49
CA SER A 61 -8.09 -9.23 -12.37
C SER A 61 -6.66 -9.61 -11.99
N VAL A 62 -6.42 -9.77 -10.69
CA VAL A 62 -5.12 -10.17 -10.13
C VAL A 62 -5.33 -11.27 -9.08
N GLU A 63 -4.41 -12.22 -9.05
CA GLU A 63 -4.18 -13.13 -7.93
C GLU A 63 -3.30 -12.44 -6.89
N LEU A 64 -3.82 -12.31 -5.66
CA LEU A 64 -3.21 -11.48 -4.61
C LEU A 64 -1.87 -12.00 -4.12
N ASP A 65 -1.70 -13.32 -4.05
CA ASP A 65 -0.42 -13.97 -3.72
C ASP A 65 -0.26 -15.21 -4.60
N VAL A 66 0.81 -15.22 -5.39
CA VAL A 66 1.09 -16.31 -6.33
C VAL A 66 1.23 -17.67 -5.63
N ASN A 67 1.58 -17.69 -4.34
CA ASN A 67 1.73 -18.91 -3.55
C ASN A 67 0.41 -19.44 -3.00
N GLN A 68 -0.68 -18.69 -3.14
CA GLN A 68 -2.01 -19.01 -2.61
C GLN A 68 -3.09 -18.92 -3.70
N THR A 69 -2.70 -19.26 -4.94
CA THR A 69 -3.58 -19.19 -6.12
C THR A 69 -4.79 -20.11 -5.97
N GLU A 70 -5.99 -19.63 -6.34
CA GLU A 70 -7.26 -20.38 -6.28
C GLU A 70 -7.58 -20.98 -4.90
N THR A 71 -7.08 -20.35 -3.83
CA THR A 71 -7.27 -20.78 -2.45
C THR A 71 -8.29 -19.88 -1.74
N SER A 72 -9.07 -20.46 -0.82
CA SER A 72 -10.04 -19.73 -0.01
C SER A 72 -10.19 -20.39 1.37
N PRO A 73 -9.93 -19.67 2.48
CA PRO A 73 -9.41 -18.31 2.57
C PRO A 73 -7.90 -18.24 2.31
N ILE A 74 -7.38 -17.04 2.02
CA ILE A 74 -5.94 -16.76 1.99
C ILE A 74 -5.47 -15.96 3.19
N THR A 75 -4.18 -16.02 3.49
CA THR A 75 -3.53 -15.17 4.49
C THR A 75 -2.48 -14.28 3.85
N LEU A 76 -2.67 -12.96 3.94
CA LEU A 76 -1.68 -11.97 3.54
C LEU A 76 -0.91 -11.47 4.75
N TYR A 77 0.38 -11.20 4.58
CA TYR A 77 1.26 -10.67 5.62
C TYR A 77 1.69 -9.25 5.28
N ASP A 78 1.96 -8.42 6.29
CA ASP A 78 2.57 -7.11 6.09
C ASP A 78 3.93 -7.24 5.41
N GLY A 79 4.14 -6.48 4.35
CA GLY A 79 5.42 -6.45 3.63
C GLY A 79 5.30 -6.77 2.14
N PRO A 80 6.40 -7.23 1.51
CA PRO A 80 6.43 -7.45 0.07
C PRO A 80 5.46 -8.55 -0.35
N VAL A 81 4.88 -8.39 -1.55
CA VAL A 81 4.02 -9.41 -2.16
C VAL A 81 4.33 -9.54 -3.64
N GLU A 82 4.27 -10.78 -4.12
CA GLU A 82 4.23 -11.10 -5.53
C GLU A 82 2.81 -11.56 -5.87
N SER A 83 2.20 -10.85 -6.80
CA SER A 83 0.87 -11.13 -7.34
C SER A 83 0.98 -11.47 -8.82
N MET A 84 -0.09 -11.95 -9.44
CA MET A 84 -0.10 -12.25 -10.88
C MET A 84 -1.38 -11.74 -11.51
N LEU A 85 -1.27 -11.07 -12.66
CA LEU A 85 -2.45 -10.74 -13.44
C LEU A 85 -3.14 -12.03 -13.88
N ASN A 86 -4.47 -12.09 -13.78
CA ASN A 86 -5.28 -13.19 -14.32
C ASN A 86 -5.81 -12.85 -15.73
N SER A 87 -5.77 -11.58 -16.11
CA SER A 87 -6.17 -11.06 -17.41
C SER A 87 -5.28 -9.89 -17.83
N SER A 88 -5.28 -9.53 -19.11
CA SER A 88 -4.45 -8.44 -19.61
C SER A 88 -4.74 -7.09 -18.95
N LEU A 89 -3.71 -6.28 -18.73
CA LEU A 89 -3.82 -4.89 -18.26
C LEU A 89 -3.02 -3.98 -19.20
N GLY A 90 -3.71 -3.20 -20.03
CA GLY A 90 -3.08 -2.52 -21.16
C GLY A 90 -2.42 -3.54 -22.10
N ARG A 91 -1.11 -3.42 -22.31
CA ARG A 91 -0.31 -4.39 -23.07
C ARG A 91 0.30 -5.53 -22.24
N LEU A 92 0.13 -5.51 -20.92
CA LEU A 92 0.61 -6.58 -20.05
C LEU A 92 -0.30 -7.80 -20.17
N SER A 93 0.28 -9.00 -20.19
CA SER A 93 -0.46 -10.25 -20.34
C SER A 93 -1.00 -10.75 -19.00
N GLY A 94 -1.97 -11.69 -19.04
CA GLY A 94 -2.56 -12.33 -17.86
C GLY A 94 -1.65 -13.34 -17.16
N VAL A 95 -0.33 -13.16 -17.23
CA VAL A 95 0.68 -13.92 -16.47
C VAL A 95 1.80 -12.99 -15.98
N THR A 96 1.71 -11.69 -16.24
CA THR A 96 2.64 -10.69 -15.72
C THR A 96 2.61 -10.69 -14.20
N ARG A 97 3.78 -10.80 -13.56
CA ARG A 97 3.92 -10.69 -12.12
C ARG A 97 3.83 -9.23 -11.70
N LEU A 98 3.14 -8.96 -10.61
CA LEU A 98 3.07 -7.63 -10.01
C LEU A 98 3.79 -7.68 -8.66
N TYR A 99 4.79 -6.83 -8.50
CA TYR A 99 5.54 -6.70 -7.26
C TYR A 99 5.08 -5.46 -6.49
N GLY A 100 4.78 -5.67 -5.21
CA GLY A 100 4.15 -4.67 -4.39
C GLY A 100 4.41 -4.84 -2.91
N ARG A 101 3.59 -4.15 -2.13
CA ARG A 101 3.57 -4.24 -0.68
C ARG A 101 2.14 -4.30 -0.17
N VAL A 102 1.94 -5.11 0.86
CA VAL A 102 0.71 -5.28 1.63
C VAL A 102 0.82 -4.49 2.93
N TRP A 103 -0.29 -3.87 3.31
CA TRP A 103 -0.52 -3.31 4.64
C TRP A 103 -1.81 -3.88 5.22
N THR A 104 -1.72 -4.35 6.46
CA THR A 104 -2.75 -5.03 7.23
C THR A 104 -3.07 -4.29 8.52
N GLY A 105 -2.57 -3.06 8.74
CA GLY A 105 -2.90 -2.27 9.94
C GLY A 105 -4.37 -1.81 9.97
N GLY A 106 -4.85 -1.19 8.89
CA GLY A 106 -6.18 -0.56 8.81
C GLY A 106 -7.35 -1.55 8.72
N PRO A 107 -8.61 -1.09 8.63
CA PRO A 107 -9.79 -1.97 8.60
C PRO A 107 -9.87 -2.88 7.36
N GLN A 108 -9.23 -2.46 6.26
CA GLN A 108 -9.12 -3.20 5.01
C GLN A 108 -7.66 -3.44 4.68
N VAL A 109 -7.38 -4.52 3.96
CA VAL A 109 -6.05 -4.74 3.39
C VAL A 109 -5.81 -3.74 2.26
N VAL A 110 -4.65 -3.09 2.28
CA VAL A 110 -4.21 -2.23 1.19
C VAL A 110 -3.02 -2.89 0.51
N ILE A 111 -3.06 -2.98 -0.82
CA ILE A 111 -1.94 -3.46 -1.62
C ILE A 111 -1.62 -2.42 -2.67
N ARG A 112 -0.35 -2.03 -2.74
CA ARG A 112 0.19 -1.15 -3.77
C ARG A 112 1.22 -1.92 -4.57
N TYR A 113 1.09 -1.91 -5.89
CA TYR A 113 2.05 -2.47 -6.82
C TYR A 113 2.88 -1.34 -7.41
N TYR A 114 4.19 -1.60 -7.48
CA TYR A 114 5.19 -0.63 -7.92
C TYR A 114 5.90 -1.09 -9.19
N GLU A 115 5.89 -2.39 -9.48
CA GLU A 115 6.52 -2.95 -10.67
C GLU A 115 5.64 -4.05 -11.28
N ALA A 116 5.63 -4.11 -12.60
CA ALA A 116 5.12 -5.20 -13.41
C ALA A 116 6.30 -5.90 -14.08
N HIS A 117 6.35 -7.22 -14.00
CA HIS A 117 7.40 -8.06 -14.60
C HIS A 117 6.71 -8.96 -15.62
N PRO A 118 6.60 -8.52 -16.90
CA PRO A 118 6.12 -9.39 -17.95
C PRO A 118 7.08 -10.57 -18.15
N PRO A 119 6.61 -11.73 -18.63
CA PRO A 119 7.48 -12.86 -18.93
C PRO A 119 8.58 -12.45 -19.91
N ASP A 120 9.82 -12.82 -19.61
CA ASP A 120 10.99 -12.59 -20.46
C ASP A 120 11.28 -11.11 -20.82
N GLU A 121 10.70 -10.16 -20.07
CA GLU A 121 10.89 -8.72 -20.26
C GLU A 121 11.48 -8.06 -19.01
N GLU A 122 12.01 -6.84 -19.17
CA GLU A 122 12.52 -6.06 -18.04
C GLU A 122 11.38 -5.61 -17.10
N PRO A 123 11.67 -5.46 -15.79
CA PRO A 123 10.74 -4.84 -14.84
C PRO A 123 10.29 -3.45 -15.27
N ILE A 124 8.99 -3.24 -15.28
CA ILE A 124 8.33 -2.00 -15.67
C ILE A 124 7.79 -1.31 -14.44
N PRO A 125 8.21 -0.07 -14.12
CA PRO A 125 7.64 0.66 -13.00
C PRO A 125 6.19 1.05 -13.30
N ILE A 126 5.30 0.80 -12.35
CA ILE A 126 3.87 1.10 -12.44
C ILE A 126 3.36 1.68 -11.12
N CYS A 127 2.15 2.20 -11.12
CA CYS A 127 1.41 2.50 -9.90
C CYS A 127 0.03 1.89 -10.01
N ALA A 128 -0.21 0.82 -9.26
CA ALA A 128 -1.49 0.14 -9.24
C ALA A 128 -1.89 -0.25 -7.81
N VAL A 129 -3.19 -0.41 -7.59
CA VAL A 129 -3.75 -0.79 -6.30
C VAL A 129 -4.69 -1.97 -6.46
N ALA A 130 -4.61 -2.94 -5.56
CA ALA A 130 -5.64 -3.96 -5.45
C ALA A 130 -6.88 -3.34 -4.79
N ARG A 131 -8.04 -3.51 -5.43
CA ARG A 131 -9.36 -3.10 -4.92
C ARG A 131 -10.41 -4.11 -5.37
N LEU A 132 -11.61 -4.04 -4.80
CA LEU A 132 -12.77 -4.80 -5.31
C LEU A 132 -12.56 -6.33 -5.36
N ALA A 133 -11.86 -6.93 -4.40
CA ALA A 133 -12.04 -8.37 -4.16
C ALA A 133 -13.50 -8.65 -3.77
N GLY A 134 -13.97 -9.89 -3.93
CA GLY A 134 -15.15 -10.35 -3.21
C GLY A 134 -15.00 -9.97 -1.72
N GLY A 135 -16.00 -9.31 -1.14
CA GLY A 135 -15.87 -8.80 0.24
C GLY A 135 -15.03 -7.52 0.42
N GLN A 136 -14.66 -6.81 -0.65
CA GLN A 136 -14.07 -5.44 -0.62
C GLN A 136 -12.75 -5.34 0.16
N MET A 137 -11.87 -6.34 0.06
CA MET A 137 -10.60 -6.41 0.81
C MET A 137 -10.80 -6.38 2.35
N LYS A 138 -12.00 -6.70 2.83
CA LYS A 138 -12.33 -6.73 4.25
C LYS A 138 -11.73 -7.98 4.89
N LYS A 139 -11.10 -7.78 6.04
CA LYS A 139 -10.52 -8.86 6.82
C LYS A 139 -11.59 -9.74 7.44
N LEU A 140 -11.38 -11.06 7.41
CA LEU A 140 -12.17 -12.02 8.16
C LEU A 140 -11.80 -12.00 9.65
N PRO A 141 -12.72 -12.45 10.54
CA PRO A 141 -12.41 -12.73 11.94
C PRO A 141 -11.19 -13.66 12.06
N GLY A 142 -10.34 -13.42 13.06
CA GLY A 142 -9.10 -14.18 13.26
C GLY A 142 -7.85 -13.56 12.64
N SER A 143 -7.98 -12.50 11.85
CA SER A 143 -6.85 -11.65 11.44
C SER A 143 -6.14 -11.04 12.67
N LYS A 144 -4.81 -11.00 12.64
CA LYS A 144 -3.95 -10.54 13.75
C LYS A 144 -3.04 -9.40 13.28
N PRO A 145 -2.46 -8.58 14.17
CA PRO A 145 -1.46 -7.59 13.76
C PRO A 145 -0.36 -8.20 12.88
N GLY A 146 -0.08 -7.59 11.73
CA GLY A 146 0.90 -8.09 10.75
C GLY A 146 0.36 -9.12 9.75
N MET A 147 -0.91 -9.52 9.86
CA MET A 147 -1.55 -10.43 8.90
C MET A 147 -3.04 -10.15 8.70
N ALA A 148 -3.57 -10.54 7.54
CA ALA A 148 -4.98 -10.45 7.23
C ALA A 148 -5.46 -11.73 6.56
N ILE A 149 -6.57 -12.27 7.04
CA ILE A 149 -7.27 -13.36 6.39
C ILE A 149 -8.31 -12.75 5.46
N LEU A 150 -8.26 -13.09 4.18
CA LEU A 150 -9.24 -12.69 3.17
C LEU A 150 -9.97 -13.93 2.66
N GLU A 151 -11.26 -13.77 2.37
CA GLU A 151 -12.06 -14.87 1.80
C GLU A 151 -11.53 -15.26 0.43
N PHE A 152 -11.25 -14.30 -0.46
CA PHE A 152 -10.90 -14.58 -1.84
C PHE A 152 -9.43 -14.28 -2.12
N SER A 153 -8.81 -15.16 -2.90
CA SER A 153 -7.43 -15.02 -3.36
C SER A 153 -7.26 -14.04 -4.53
N SER A 154 -8.35 -13.64 -5.18
CA SER A 154 -8.33 -12.71 -6.32
C SER A 154 -9.01 -11.38 -6.02
N ALA A 155 -8.55 -10.33 -6.70
CA ALA A 155 -9.08 -8.98 -6.63
C ALA A 155 -9.08 -8.29 -7.99
N GLY A 156 -9.71 -7.12 -8.07
CA GLY A 156 -9.41 -6.17 -9.12
C GLY A 156 -8.09 -5.46 -8.85
N VAL A 157 -7.34 -5.15 -9.89
CA VAL A 157 -6.17 -4.25 -9.82
C VAL A 157 -6.44 -3.05 -10.73
N PHE A 158 -6.11 -1.85 -10.25
CA PHE A 158 -6.42 -0.61 -10.94
C PHE A 158 -5.22 0.32 -11.00
N ILE A 159 -5.01 0.92 -12.18
CA ILE A 159 -3.96 1.91 -12.43
C ILE A 159 -4.32 3.23 -11.77
N VAL A 160 -3.34 3.85 -11.12
CA VAL A 160 -3.48 5.15 -10.42
C VAL A 160 -2.34 6.08 -10.78
N ASN A 161 -2.59 7.38 -10.78
CA ASN A 161 -1.55 8.41 -10.90
C ASN A 161 -0.98 8.86 -9.55
N SER A 162 -1.64 8.51 -8.46
CA SER A 162 -1.13 8.65 -7.10
C SER A 162 -1.84 7.68 -6.17
N PHE A 163 -1.13 7.25 -5.14
CA PHE A 163 -1.71 6.49 -4.05
C PHE A 163 -2.38 7.45 -3.07
N ARG A 164 -3.62 7.13 -2.68
CA ARG A 164 -4.47 7.97 -1.82
C ARG A 164 -4.43 7.50 -0.38
#